data_AF-A0A969F5G1-F1
#
_entry.id   AF-A0A969F5G1-F1
#
_cell.length_a   1.000
_cell.length_b   1.000
_cell.length_c   1.000
_cell.angle_alpha   90.00
_cell.angle_beta   90.00
_cell.angle_gamma   90.00
#
_symmetry.space_group_name_H-M   'P 1'
#
loop_
_entity.id
_entity.type
_entity.pdbx_description
1 polymer ?
#
loop_
_entity_poly.entity_id
_entity_poly.type
_entity_poly.pdbx_seq_one_letter_code
_entity_poly.pdbx_strand_id
1 'polypeptide(L)'
;MQIGTEVWDTGSHWASGNPARLTVQSGEGGVWLIIAQVSWASNAVGLRWLGIELNSSSFIAMNYNNPGGSISSTRELNCSVIWNAAAGDYFRAICYQSSGGALNALATTHEGASLMMVRLSGT
;
A
#
# COMPACT_ATOMS: atom_id res chain seq x y z
N MET A 1 -0.03 4.52 -5.98
CA MET A 1 1.05 5.16 -5.20
C MET A 1 2.39 4.66 -5.74
N GLN A 2 3.40 5.52 -5.91
CA GLN A 2 4.73 5.07 -6.28
C GLN A 2 5.55 4.83 -5.00
N ILE A 3 6.23 3.70 -4.94
CA ILE A 3 7.02 3.25 -3.79
C ILE A 3 8.46 3.36 -4.25
N GLY A 4 9.00 4.58 -4.11
CA GLY A 4 10.19 5.05 -4.83
C GLY A 4 11.52 4.46 -4.35
N THR A 5 11.53 3.78 -3.20
CA THR A 5 12.74 3.24 -2.58
C THR A 5 12.45 1.88 -1.97
N GLU A 6 13.29 0.90 -2.27
CA GLU A 6 13.30 -0.40 -1.60
C GLU A 6 13.81 -0.25 -0.17
N VAL A 7 13.07 -0.79 0.81
CA VAL A 7 13.49 -0.82 2.22
C VAL A 7 14.08 -2.18 2.58
N TRP A 8 13.47 -3.26 2.09
CA TRP A 8 13.91 -4.63 2.27
C TRP A 8 13.24 -5.53 1.23
N ASP A 9 14.04 -6.28 0.46
CA ASP A 9 13.56 -7.28 -0.49
C ASP A 9 14.55 -8.44 -0.61
N THR A 10 14.23 -9.58 0.00
CA THR A 10 15.06 -10.80 -0.11
C THR A 10 14.71 -11.67 -1.31
N GLY A 11 13.61 -11.37 -2.01
CA GLY A 11 13.03 -12.21 -3.07
C GLY A 11 13.02 -11.53 -4.45
N SER A 12 13.54 -10.31 -4.59
CA SER A 12 13.41 -9.50 -5.82
C SER A 12 11.95 -9.26 -6.23
N HIS A 13 11.06 -9.09 -5.25
CA HIS A 13 9.64 -8.78 -5.45
C HIS A 13 9.38 -7.36 -5.98
N TRP A 14 10.30 -6.44 -5.73
CA TRP A 14 10.26 -5.05 -6.18
C TRP A 14 11.31 -4.79 -7.27
N ALA A 15 11.01 -3.84 -8.17
CA ALA A 15 11.97 -3.38 -9.16
C ALA A 15 11.81 -1.88 -9.41
N SER A 16 12.92 -1.15 -9.52
CA SER A 16 12.93 0.29 -9.78
C SER A 16 12.26 0.68 -11.11
N GLY A 17 12.26 -0.23 -12.10
CA GLY A 17 11.52 -0.06 -13.36
C GLY A 17 10.00 -0.23 -13.25
N ASN A 18 9.50 -0.77 -12.13
CA ASN A 18 8.08 -0.84 -11.81
C ASN A 18 7.84 -0.57 -10.31
N PRO A 19 8.06 0.67 -9.87
CA PRO A 19 8.06 1.02 -8.45
C PRO A 19 6.66 1.08 -7.84
N ALA A 20 5.62 0.69 -8.58
CA ALA A 20 4.23 0.76 -8.16
C ALA A 20 3.65 -0.59 -7.72
N ARG A 21 4.43 -1.68 -7.77
CA ARG A 21 3.96 -3.03 -7.43
C ARG A 21 5.01 -3.88 -6.72
N LEU A 22 4.54 -4.88 -5.98
CA LEU A 22 5.32 -6.03 -5.54
C LEU A 22 4.79 -7.30 -6.23
N THR A 23 5.68 -8.11 -6.80
CA THR A 23 5.31 -9.29 -7.61
C THR A 23 5.77 -10.57 -6.93
N VAL A 24 4.90 -11.58 -6.84
CA VAL A 24 5.26 -12.92 -6.39
C VAL A 24 6.14 -13.58 -7.44
N GLN A 25 7.35 -14.01 -7.07
CA GLN A 25 8.28 -14.60 -8.03
C GLN A 25 7.91 -16.04 -8.40
N SER A 26 8.54 -16.52 -9.48
CA SER A 26 8.38 -17.89 -9.96
C SER A 26 8.71 -18.90 -8.85
N GLY A 27 7.80 -19.85 -8.61
CA GLY A 27 7.95 -20.88 -7.56
C GLY A 27 7.57 -20.43 -6.15
N GLU A 28 7.12 -19.19 -5.97
CA GLU A 28 6.81 -18.63 -4.64
C GLU A 28 5.31 -18.47 -4.37
N GLY A 29 4.48 -19.24 -5.08
CA GLY A 29 3.05 -19.32 -4.77
C GLY A 29 2.80 -19.76 -3.33
N GLY A 30 1.67 -19.34 -2.77
CA GLY A 30 1.28 -19.69 -1.39
C GLY A 30 0.62 -18.53 -0.66
N VAL A 31 0.61 -18.60 0.67
CA VAL A 31 -0.06 -17.61 1.50
C VAL A 31 0.88 -16.47 1.84
N TRP A 32 0.45 -15.24 1.55
CA TRP A 32 1.19 -14.00 1.78
C TRP A 32 0.40 -13.08 2.69
N LEU A 33 1.10 -12.36 3.57
CA LEU A 33 0.59 -11.17 4.24
C LEU A 33 1.03 -9.96 3.43
N ILE A 34 0.06 -9.14 3.03
CA ILE A 34 0.28 -7.89 2.32
C ILE A 34 -0.17 -6.75 3.22
N ILE A 35 0.67 -5.72 3.35
CA ILE A 35 0.41 -4.55 4.18
C ILE A 35 0.67 -3.30 3.35
N ALA A 36 -0.30 -2.39 3.32
CA ALA A 36 -0.13 -1.05 2.80
C ALA A 36 -0.31 -0.03 3.92
N GLN A 37 0.49 1.02 3.90
CA GLN A 37 0.34 2.16 4.80
C GLN A 37 0.62 3.47 4.09
N VAL A 38 -0.02 4.53 4.58
CA VAL A 38 0.27 5.89 4.13
C VAL A 38 -0.13 6.89 5.21
N SER A 39 0.68 7.92 5.38
CA SER A 39 0.37 9.11 6.16
C SER A 39 0.17 10.31 5.24
N TRP A 40 -0.93 11.02 5.43
CA TRP A 40 -1.20 12.30 4.79
C TRP A 40 -0.94 13.45 5.74
N ALA A 41 -0.49 14.57 5.18
CA ALA A 41 -0.50 15.86 5.86
C ALA A 41 -1.89 16.15 6.44
N SER A 42 -1.92 16.76 7.63
CA SER A 42 -3.16 17.07 8.33
C SER A 42 -4.09 17.93 7.46
N ASN A 43 -5.37 17.56 7.45
CA ASN A 43 -6.40 18.24 6.70
C ASN A 43 -7.80 17.90 7.25
N ALA A 44 -8.70 18.88 7.32
CA ALA A 44 -10.08 18.71 7.77
C ALA A 44 -11.08 18.38 6.64
N VAL A 45 -10.63 18.33 5.38
CA VAL A 45 -11.49 18.27 4.20
C VAL A 45 -11.21 17.04 3.34
N GLY A 46 -12.30 16.44 2.88
CA GLY A 46 -12.26 15.31 1.97
C GLY A 46 -11.90 13.99 2.64
N LEU A 47 -12.27 12.93 1.97
CA LEU A 47 -12.07 11.55 2.37
C LEU A 47 -10.62 11.14 2.14
N ARG A 48 -10.12 10.22 2.96
CA ARG A 48 -8.86 9.49 2.72
C ARG A 48 -9.17 8.03 2.55
N TRP A 49 -8.54 7.42 1.56
CA TRP A 49 -8.73 6.02 1.28
C TRP A 49 -7.42 5.38 0.86
N LEU A 50 -7.23 4.15 1.32
CA LEU A 50 -6.13 3.27 0.99
C LEU A 50 -6.69 1.89 0.62
N GLY A 51 -6.20 1.31 -0.46
CA GLY A 51 -6.55 -0.04 -0.87
C GLY A 51 -5.35 -0.83 -1.37
N ILE A 52 -5.45 -2.15 -1.23
CA ILE A 52 -4.54 -3.13 -1.84
C ILE A 52 -5.25 -3.73 -3.05
N GLU A 53 -4.66 -3.53 -4.22
CA GLU A 53 -5.17 -4.03 -5.50
C GLU A 53 -4.35 -5.23 -5.98
N LEU A 54 -5.03 -6.29 -6.39
CA LEU A 54 -4.46 -7.46 -7.05
C LEU A 54 -4.56 -7.30 -8.57
N ASN A 55 -3.42 -7.49 -9.25
CA ASN A 55 -3.34 -7.59 -10.72
C ASN A 55 -3.99 -6.42 -11.49
N SER A 56 -4.00 -5.22 -10.91
CA SER A 56 -4.66 -4.02 -11.47
C SER A 56 -6.15 -4.19 -11.78
N SER A 57 -6.85 -5.06 -11.04
CA SER A 57 -8.27 -5.35 -11.28
C SER A 57 -9.13 -5.24 -10.03
N SER A 58 -8.71 -5.86 -8.93
CA SER A 58 -9.59 -6.07 -7.78
C SER A 58 -8.95 -5.56 -6.49
N PHE A 59 -9.69 -4.75 -5.74
CA PHE A 59 -9.31 -4.42 -4.37
C PHE A 59 -9.60 -5.61 -3.46
N ILE A 60 -8.54 -6.17 -2.88
CA ILE A 60 -8.62 -7.30 -1.95
C ILE A 60 -8.61 -6.84 -0.48
N ALA A 61 -8.33 -5.56 -0.25
CA ALA A 61 -8.41 -4.92 1.06
C ALA A 61 -8.57 -3.40 0.90
N MET A 62 -9.37 -2.77 1.76
CA MET A 62 -9.63 -1.32 1.73
C MET A 62 -9.79 -0.76 3.14
N ASN A 63 -9.32 0.47 3.35
CA ASN A 63 -9.59 1.27 4.53
C ASN A 63 -9.91 2.72 4.11
N TYR A 64 -10.88 3.35 4.76
CA TYR A 64 -11.21 4.75 4.53
C TYR A 64 -11.43 5.50 5.84
N ASN A 65 -11.09 6.77 5.81
CA ASN A 65 -11.39 7.71 6.89
C ASN A 65 -12.22 8.86 6.30
N ASN A 66 -13.38 9.11 6.93
CA ASN A 66 -14.20 10.28 6.62
C ASN A 66 -13.52 11.55 7.14
N PRO A 67 -13.78 12.72 6.53
CA PRO A 67 -13.26 13.97 7.06
C PRO A 67 -13.74 14.18 8.50
N GLY A 68 -12.80 14.31 9.44
CA GLY A 68 -13.08 14.69 10.82
C GLY A 68 -12.83 16.19 11.01
N GLY A 69 -13.72 16.89 11.72
CA GLY A 69 -13.66 18.35 11.90
C GLY A 69 -12.46 18.92 12.67
N SER A 70 -11.51 18.09 13.11
CA SER A 70 -10.28 18.53 13.78
C SER A 70 -9.05 18.36 12.89
N ILE A 71 -8.26 19.43 12.77
CA ILE A 71 -7.01 19.57 12.00
C ILE A 71 -5.80 19.08 12.82
N SER A 72 -5.97 18.55 14.03
CA SER A 72 -4.83 18.42 14.95
C SER A 72 -3.97 17.17 14.80
N SER A 73 -4.23 16.25 13.87
CA SER A 73 -3.39 15.04 13.70
C SER A 73 -3.16 14.64 12.25
N THR A 74 -1.97 14.08 11.99
CA THR A 74 -1.68 13.31 10.78
C THR A 74 -2.76 12.25 10.57
N ARG A 75 -3.11 12.02 9.31
CA ARG A 75 -4.08 10.97 8.97
C ARG A 75 -3.29 9.79 8.47
N GLU A 76 -3.17 8.77 9.30
CA GLU A 76 -2.55 7.50 8.95
C GLU A 76 -3.64 6.49 8.59
N LEU A 77 -3.46 5.79 7.48
CA LEU A 77 -4.24 4.60 7.17
C LEU A 77 -3.31 3.42 6.99
N ASN A 78 -3.71 2.30 7.58
CA ASN A 78 -3.13 0.99 7.33
C ASN A 78 -4.22 0.08 6.75
N CYS A 79 -3.82 -0.80 5.85
CA CYS A 79 -4.66 -1.85 5.32
C CYS A 79 -3.81 -3.11 5.17
N SER A 80 -4.32 -4.26 5.59
CA SER A 80 -3.62 -5.53 5.48
C SER A 80 -4.56 -6.66 5.07
N VAL A 81 -4.01 -7.66 4.41
CA VAL A 81 -4.74 -8.85 3.99
C VAL A 81 -3.81 -10.05 3.92
N ILE A 82 -4.34 -11.21 4.32
CA ILE A 82 -3.73 -12.51 4.05
C ILE A 82 -4.33 -13.03 2.75
N TRP A 83 -3.50 -13.32 1.76
CA TRP A 83 -3.93 -13.72 0.43
C TRP A 83 -3.18 -14.95 -0.07
N ASN A 84 -3.88 -15.90 -0.68
CA ASN A 84 -3.24 -17.02 -1.37
C ASN A 84 -2.93 -16.60 -2.81
N ALA A 85 -1.65 -16.36 -3.11
CA ALA A 85 -1.18 -15.80 -4.37
C ALA A 85 -0.49 -16.86 -5.24
N ALA A 86 -0.64 -16.73 -6.55
CA ALA A 86 0.12 -17.50 -7.53
C ALA A 86 1.40 -16.75 -7.94
N ALA A 87 2.37 -17.48 -8.50
CA ALA A 87 3.52 -16.85 -9.13
C ALA A 87 3.07 -15.90 -10.27
N GLY A 88 3.65 -14.71 -10.31
CA GLY A 88 3.29 -13.65 -11.27
C GLY A 88 2.16 -12.73 -10.81
N ASP A 89 1.40 -13.10 -9.76
CA ASP A 89 0.49 -12.16 -9.13
C ASP A 89 1.27 -10.97 -8.58
N TYR A 90 0.67 -9.78 -8.68
CA TYR A 90 1.25 -8.58 -8.12
C TYR A 90 0.24 -7.73 -7.36
N PHE A 91 0.74 -7.07 -6.33
CA PHE A 91 -0.02 -6.20 -5.44
C PHE A 91 0.37 -4.75 -5.64
N ARG A 92 -0.61 -3.85 -5.55
CA ARG A 92 -0.42 -2.41 -5.64
C ARG A 92 -1.10 -1.72 -4.47
N ALA A 93 -0.45 -0.71 -3.91
CA ALA A 93 -1.08 0.21 -2.98
C ALA A 93 -1.68 1.39 -3.75
N ILE A 94 -2.99 1.58 -3.63
CA ILE A 94 -3.71 2.70 -4.22
C ILE A 94 -4.18 3.60 -3.09
N CYS A 95 -3.80 4.88 -3.18
CA CYS A 95 -4.19 5.92 -2.24
C CYS A 95 -5.06 6.94 -2.96
N TYR A 96 -6.13 7.39 -2.32
CA TYR A 96 -7.04 8.40 -2.86
C TYR A 96 -7.35 9.45 -1.79
N GLN A 97 -7.54 10.69 -2.23
CA GLN A 97 -7.93 11.79 -1.39
C GLN A 97 -8.84 12.76 -2.16
N SER A 98 -9.88 13.27 -1.51
CA SER A 98 -10.88 14.16 -2.14
C SER A 98 -10.87 15.60 -1.62
N SER A 99 -9.76 16.10 -1.06
CA SER A 99 -9.70 17.46 -0.50
C SER A 99 -9.77 18.59 -1.54
N GLY A 100 -9.65 18.27 -2.83
CA GLY A 100 -9.64 19.25 -3.92
C GLY A 100 -8.28 19.95 -4.14
N GLY A 101 -7.32 19.81 -3.22
CA GLY A 101 -5.93 20.26 -3.38
C GLY A 101 -4.96 19.08 -3.50
N ALA A 102 -3.78 19.29 -4.08
CA ALA A 102 -2.72 18.28 -4.07
C ALA A 102 -2.14 18.16 -2.65
N LEU A 103 -2.43 17.05 -1.98
CA LEU A 103 -1.79 16.71 -0.71
C LEU A 103 -0.69 15.69 -0.95
N ASN A 104 0.52 16.05 -0.56
CA ASN A 104 1.66 15.14 -0.61
C ASN A 104 1.49 14.06 0.47
N ALA A 105 1.84 12.83 0.13
CA ALA A 105 2.15 11.82 1.13
C ALA A 105 3.39 12.30 1.92
N LEU A 106 3.38 12.12 3.24
CA LEU A 106 4.53 12.50 4.06
C LEU A 106 5.67 11.52 3.80
N ALA A 107 6.86 12.05 3.47
CA ALA A 107 8.07 11.27 3.25
C ALA A 107 8.88 11.20 4.55
N THR A 108 8.32 10.60 5.59
CA THR A 108 9.11 10.20 6.76
C THR A 108 9.58 8.76 6.56
N THR A 109 10.77 8.44 7.05
CA THR A 109 11.48 7.18 6.78
C THR A 109 10.73 5.91 7.22
N HIS A 110 9.66 6.03 8.03
CA HIS A 110 8.92 4.89 8.58
C HIS A 110 7.38 5.01 8.53
N GLU A 111 6.81 6.22 8.44
CA GLU A 111 5.35 6.45 8.43
C GLU A 111 4.83 6.90 7.05
N GLY A 112 5.73 6.93 6.05
CA GLY A 112 5.40 7.30 4.69
C GLY A 112 4.59 6.22 3.95
N ALA A 113 4.35 6.52 2.68
CA ALA A 113 3.73 5.63 1.71
C ALA A 113 4.54 4.34 1.51
N SER A 114 4.05 3.19 1.99
CA SER A 114 4.73 1.89 1.86
C SER A 114 3.78 0.76 1.45
N LEU A 115 4.32 -0.22 0.73
CA LEU A 115 3.72 -1.54 0.49
C LEU A 115 4.75 -2.58 0.88
N MET A 116 4.29 -3.59 1.61
CA MET A 116 5.11 -4.66 2.15
C MET A 116 4.43 -5.99 1.87
N MET A 117 5.22 -7.05 1.67
CA MET A 117 4.72 -8.41 1.62
C MET A 117 5.66 -9.36 2.34
N VAL A 118 5.10 -10.36 3.01
CA VAL A 118 5.86 -11.46 3.63
C VAL A 118 5.13 -12.79 3.40
N ARG A 119 5.89 -13.83 3.06
CA ARG A 119 5.34 -15.16 2.85
C ARG A 119 5.05 -15.80 4.22
N LEU A 120 3.83 -16.28 4.41
CA LEU A 120 3.39 -16.94 5.63
C LEU A 120 3.46 -18.47 5.52
N SER A 121 3.28 -19.01 4.32
CA SER A 121 3.49 -20.45 4.06
C SER A 121 3.97 -20.69 2.63
N GLY A 122 4.82 -21.70 2.48
CA GLY A 122 5.16 -22.29 1.20
C GLY A 122 4.24 -23.46 0.86
N THR A 123 4.00 -23.67 -0.42
CA THR A 123 3.52 -24.94 -0.97
C THR A 123 4.68 -25.90 -1.16
#